data_AF-A0A4Q8UBW5-F1
#
_entry.id   AF-A0A4Q8UBW5-F1
#
_cell.length_a   1.000
_cell.length_b   1.000
_cell.length_c   1.000
_cell.angle_alpha   90.00
_cell.angle_beta   90.00
_cell.angle_gamma   90.00
#
_symmetry.space_group_name_H-M   'P 1'
#
loop_
_entity.id
_entity.type
_entity.pdbx_description
1 polymer ?
#
loop_
_entity_poly.entity_id
_entity_poly.type
_entity_poly.pdbx_seq_one_letter_code
_entity_poly.pdbx_strand_id
1 'polypeptide(L)'
;MAIWGKVLGFVFGLMFLKIPGAILGLIVGHFFDKAYSQDFSQLGGFGRFFTDQDGLKQQAVFFHSLFAALGHLAKSDGTVTTKEIQIASALMDDMNLSGDAKREAQTAFREGKERDFPLVDTLKSLHEACHGRRDILQVFLELLIQAAFADGELSQPEYLVLEKVAKALGFKRLDLDNLIRIFEAEVRFRQRGQGRSQRQSNHKNYSEQQSLADAYQILGVNASDNEKDIKRAYRKRMAEHHPDKLMSKGLPKQALDIAKQKTQDIQSAYELVKKNRKFG
;
A
#
# COMPACT_ATOMS: atom_id res chain seq x y z
N MET A 1 -21.89 3.60 -27.75
CA MET A 1 -20.46 3.97 -27.77
C MET A 1 -20.17 4.73 -26.50
N ALA A 2 -19.28 4.24 -25.64
CA ALA A 2 -18.97 4.90 -24.36
C ALA A 2 -18.14 6.16 -24.64
N ILE A 3 -18.63 7.33 -24.24
CA ILE A 3 -17.97 8.63 -24.47
C ILE A 3 -17.34 9.14 -23.15
N TRP A 4 -17.56 8.42 -22.05
CA TRP A 4 -17.19 8.84 -20.69
C TRP A 4 -15.68 8.90 -20.47
N GLY A 5 -14.88 8.06 -21.14
CA GLY A 5 -13.41 8.12 -21.08
C GLY A 5 -12.84 9.43 -21.62
N LYS A 6 -13.45 9.97 -22.69
CA LYS A 6 -13.07 11.25 -23.29
C LYS A 6 -13.49 12.43 -22.41
N VAL A 7 -14.65 12.35 -21.77
CA VAL A 7 -15.17 13.40 -20.89
C VAL A 7 -14.36 13.50 -19.60
N LEU A 8 -14.10 12.37 -18.92
CA LEU A 8 -13.28 12.35 -17.70
C LEU A 8 -11.83 12.72 -18.00
N GLY A 9 -11.25 12.19 -19.08
CA GLY A 9 -9.90 12.55 -19.52
C GLY A 9 -9.75 14.04 -19.82
N PHE A 10 -10.73 14.65 -20.50
CA PHE A 10 -10.75 16.09 -20.77
C PHE A 10 -10.86 16.93 -19.49
N VAL A 11 -11.76 16.55 -18.56
CA VAL A 11 -11.97 17.28 -17.30
C VAL A 11 -10.73 17.23 -16.40
N PHE A 12 -10.13 16.05 -16.21
CA PHE A 12 -8.91 15.92 -15.42
C PHE A 12 -7.69 16.56 -16.10
N GLY A 13 -7.57 16.43 -17.41
CA GLY A 13 -6.51 17.10 -18.18
C GLY A 13 -6.57 18.63 -18.03
N LEU A 14 -7.77 19.22 -18.12
CA LEU A 14 -7.99 20.65 -17.98
C LEU A 14 -7.72 21.15 -16.55
N MET A 15 -8.04 20.33 -15.53
CA MET A 15 -7.88 20.68 -14.12
C MET A 15 -6.42 20.69 -13.65
N PHE A 16 -5.54 19.84 -14.21
CA PHE A 16 -4.15 19.71 -13.76
C PHE A 16 -3.12 20.42 -14.64
N LEU A 17 -3.34 20.57 -15.95
CA LEU A 17 -2.39 21.20 -16.87
C LEU A 17 -3.00 22.31 -17.75
N LYS A 18 -4.21 22.81 -17.43
CA LYS A 18 -4.94 23.82 -18.22
C LYS A 18 -5.14 23.36 -19.68
N ILE A 19 -5.13 24.27 -20.67
CA ILE A 19 -5.48 23.97 -22.07
C ILE A 19 -4.60 22.85 -22.71
N PRO A 20 -3.26 22.82 -22.54
CA PRO A 20 -2.44 21.72 -23.06
C PRO A 20 -2.79 20.36 -22.44
N GLY A 21 -3.14 20.35 -21.16
CA GLY A 21 -3.55 19.15 -20.43
C GLY A 21 -4.89 18.58 -20.90
N ALA A 22 -5.83 19.45 -21.28
CA ALA A 22 -7.12 19.03 -21.81
C ALA A 22 -7.00 18.26 -23.14
N ILE A 23 -6.06 18.65 -24.01
CA ILE A 23 -5.78 17.98 -25.29
C ILE A 23 -5.15 16.61 -25.03
N LEU A 24 -4.15 16.52 -24.13
CA LEU A 24 -3.53 15.26 -23.71
C LEU A 24 -4.54 14.32 -23.04
N GLY A 25 -5.40 14.85 -22.17
CA GLY A 25 -6.46 14.09 -21.51
C GLY A 25 -7.52 13.55 -22.46
N LEU A 26 -7.83 14.28 -23.53
CA LEU A 26 -8.75 13.84 -24.58
C LEU A 26 -8.10 12.77 -25.47
N ILE A 27 -6.80 12.88 -25.77
CA ILE A 27 -6.02 11.85 -26.49
C ILE A 27 -5.94 10.55 -25.67
N VAL A 28 -5.63 10.63 -24.36
CA VAL A 28 -5.56 9.46 -23.46
C VAL A 28 -6.94 8.81 -23.29
N GLY A 29 -8.01 9.60 -23.13
CA GLY A 29 -9.38 9.11 -23.11
C GLY A 29 -9.80 8.41 -24.41
N HIS A 30 -9.25 8.84 -25.55
CA HIS A 30 -9.49 8.20 -26.84
C HIS A 30 -8.72 6.86 -27.02
N PHE A 31 -7.52 6.72 -26.44
CA PHE A 31 -6.79 5.45 -26.43
C PHE A 31 -7.41 4.41 -25.47
N PHE A 32 -8.01 4.89 -24.37
CA PHE A 32 -8.79 4.09 -23.42
C PHE A 32 -10.01 3.43 -24.09
N ASP A 33 -10.67 4.13 -25.02
CA ASP A 33 -11.83 3.61 -25.75
C ASP A 33 -11.48 2.60 -26.87
N LYS A 34 -10.25 2.62 -27.41
CA LYS A 34 -9.89 1.85 -28.62
C LYS A 34 -8.91 0.68 -28.40
N ALA A 35 -8.11 0.67 -27.33
CA ALA A 35 -6.97 -0.25 -27.24
C ALA A 35 -7.04 -1.33 -26.15
N TYR A 36 -8.02 -1.34 -25.23
CA TYR A 36 -7.89 -2.18 -24.02
C TYR A 36 -9.20 -2.76 -23.47
N SER A 37 -10.10 -3.21 -24.35
CA SER A 37 -11.42 -3.74 -23.97
C SER A 37 -11.53 -5.26 -23.88
N GLN A 38 -10.50 -6.05 -24.21
CA GLN A 38 -10.64 -7.53 -24.24
C GLN A 38 -10.02 -8.29 -23.04
N ASP A 39 -8.93 -7.82 -22.41
CA ASP A 39 -8.24 -8.62 -21.36
C ASP A 39 -8.43 -8.13 -19.90
N PHE A 40 -9.12 -7.02 -19.66
CA PHE A 40 -9.27 -6.44 -18.31
C PHE A 40 -10.71 -6.08 -17.93
N SER A 41 -11.70 -6.44 -18.74
CA SER A 41 -13.14 -6.22 -18.44
C SER A 41 -13.68 -7.10 -17.31
N GLN A 42 -12.90 -8.06 -16.78
CA GLN A 42 -13.27 -8.89 -15.63
C GLN A 42 -12.64 -8.47 -14.29
N LEU A 43 -11.68 -7.53 -14.24
CA LEU A 43 -10.89 -7.21 -13.03
C LEU A 43 -11.09 -5.77 -12.52
N GLY A 44 -12.34 -5.34 -12.44
CA GLY A 44 -12.77 -4.07 -11.79
C GLY A 44 -12.67 -4.09 -10.26
N GLY A 45 -11.58 -4.62 -9.69
CA GLY A 45 -11.56 -5.17 -8.33
C GLY A 45 -11.57 -4.19 -7.16
N PHE A 46 -11.07 -2.96 -7.31
CA PHE A 46 -10.86 -2.09 -6.14
C PHE A 46 -11.47 -0.69 -6.36
N GLY A 47 -11.71 -0.25 -7.60
CA GLY A 47 -12.41 1.03 -7.83
C GLY A 47 -13.88 0.95 -7.60
N ARG A 48 -14.45 -0.19 -8.01
CA ARG A 48 -15.81 -0.56 -7.66
C ARG A 48 -16.05 -0.65 -6.15
N PHE A 49 -15.04 -0.89 -5.31
CA PHE A 49 -15.19 -0.89 -3.85
C PHE A 49 -15.47 0.51 -3.29
N PHE A 50 -14.83 1.54 -3.86
CA PHE A 50 -14.97 2.91 -3.38
C PHE A 50 -15.99 3.75 -4.17
N THR A 51 -16.53 3.24 -5.28
CA THR A 51 -17.43 4.00 -6.17
C THR A 51 -18.91 3.57 -6.17
N ASP A 52 -19.30 2.48 -5.50
CA ASP A 52 -20.70 2.02 -5.44
C ASP A 52 -21.48 2.66 -4.28
N GLN A 53 -22.82 2.74 -4.34
CA GLN A 53 -23.65 3.33 -3.27
C GLN A 53 -23.61 2.53 -1.96
N ASP A 54 -23.41 1.21 -2.03
CA ASP A 54 -23.07 0.34 -0.87
C ASP A 54 -21.63 0.58 -0.36
N GLY A 55 -20.81 1.30 -1.15
CA GLY A 55 -19.41 1.59 -0.86
C GLY A 55 -19.20 2.51 0.34
N LEU A 56 -20.14 3.39 0.69
CA LEU A 56 -20.01 4.27 1.87
C LEU A 56 -19.99 3.46 3.19
N LYS A 57 -20.88 2.46 3.29
CA LYS A 57 -20.92 1.57 4.47
C LYS A 57 -19.68 0.68 4.53
N GLN A 58 -19.26 0.15 3.39
CA GLN A 58 -18.04 -0.68 3.30
C GLN A 58 -16.77 0.12 3.63
N GLN A 59 -16.69 1.38 3.19
CA GLN A 59 -15.63 2.32 3.54
C GLN A 59 -15.59 2.59 5.03
N ALA A 60 -16.74 2.88 5.65
CA ALA A 60 -16.83 3.11 7.08
C ALA A 60 -16.35 1.88 7.88
N VAL A 61 -16.79 0.67 7.50
CA VAL A 61 -16.32 -0.59 8.12
C VAL A 61 -14.81 -0.77 7.92
N PHE A 62 -14.28 -0.45 6.74
CA PHE A 62 -12.84 -0.53 6.46
C PHE A 62 -12.03 0.42 7.35
N PHE A 63 -12.36 1.71 7.35
CA PHE A 63 -11.62 2.70 8.14
C PHE A 63 -11.74 2.44 9.63
N HIS A 64 -12.95 2.16 10.13
CA HIS A 64 -13.15 1.79 11.52
C HIS A 64 -12.29 0.59 11.92
N SER A 65 -12.33 -0.49 11.14
CA SER A 65 -11.54 -1.69 11.42
C SER A 65 -10.03 -1.42 11.38
N LEU A 66 -9.58 -0.56 10.46
CA LEU A 66 -8.17 -0.21 10.32
C LEU A 66 -7.67 0.56 11.54
N PHE A 67 -8.37 1.63 11.92
CA PHE A 67 -7.95 2.45 13.05
C PHE A 67 -8.12 1.73 14.38
N ALA A 68 -9.15 0.89 14.53
CA ALA A 68 -9.28 0.05 15.71
C ALA A 68 -8.18 -1.02 15.81
N ALA A 69 -7.82 -1.68 14.69
CA ALA A 69 -6.68 -2.59 14.66
C ALA A 69 -5.35 -1.88 14.96
N LEU A 70 -5.15 -0.65 14.46
CA LEU A 70 -3.98 0.18 14.80
C LEU A 70 -3.93 0.54 16.29
N GLY A 71 -5.08 0.89 16.88
CA GLY A 71 -5.16 1.16 18.31
C GLY A 71 -4.82 -0.06 19.15
N HIS A 72 -5.30 -1.24 18.74
CA HIS A 72 -4.99 -2.51 19.41
C HIS A 72 -3.53 -2.91 19.27
N LEU A 73 -2.96 -2.71 18.07
CA LEU A 73 -1.55 -2.96 17.78
C LEU A 73 -0.64 -2.06 18.63
N ALA A 74 -0.88 -0.75 18.65
CA ALA A 74 -0.14 0.21 19.46
C ALA A 74 -0.25 -0.06 20.98
N LYS A 75 -1.36 -0.67 21.41
CA LYS A 75 -1.54 -1.03 22.82
C LYS A 75 -0.81 -2.30 23.24
N SER A 76 -0.36 -3.12 22.27
CA SER A 76 0.18 -4.45 22.54
C SER A 76 1.41 -4.47 23.44
N ASP A 77 2.23 -3.42 23.38
CA ASP A 77 3.42 -3.21 24.23
C ASP A 77 3.13 -2.47 25.55
N GLY A 78 1.85 -2.19 25.84
CA GLY A 78 1.38 -1.71 27.14
C GLY A 78 1.17 -0.20 27.23
N THR A 79 1.94 0.62 26.53
CA THR A 79 1.73 2.08 26.48
C THR A 79 1.85 2.61 25.06
N VAL A 80 0.81 3.31 24.62
CA VAL A 80 0.79 3.96 23.31
C VAL A 80 1.70 5.20 23.33
N THR A 81 2.64 5.27 22.40
CA THR A 81 3.62 6.35 22.26
C THR A 81 3.07 7.51 21.44
N THR A 82 3.68 8.69 21.59
CA THR A 82 3.34 9.85 20.76
C THR A 82 3.59 9.60 19.27
N LYS A 83 4.58 8.77 18.93
CA LYS A 83 4.90 8.45 17.54
C LYS A 83 3.83 7.60 16.87
N GLU A 84 3.29 6.60 17.58
CA GLU A 84 2.18 5.79 17.10
C GLU A 84 0.93 6.65 16.85
N ILE A 85 0.64 7.60 17.76
CA ILE A 85 -0.46 8.55 17.59
C ILE A 85 -0.22 9.45 16.37
N GLN A 86 1.01 9.91 16.16
CA GLN A 86 1.37 10.71 15.00
C GLN A 86 1.21 9.92 13.70
N ILE A 87 1.56 8.64 13.67
CA ILE A 87 1.40 7.78 12.49
C ILE A 87 -0.06 7.51 12.19
N ALA A 88 -0.87 7.20 13.21
CA ALA A 88 -2.30 7.05 13.05
C ALA A 88 -2.95 8.37 12.57
N SER A 89 -2.52 9.51 13.11
CA SER A 89 -3.03 10.83 12.70
C SER A 89 -2.61 11.21 11.29
N ALA A 90 -1.34 10.95 10.94
CA ALA A 90 -0.83 11.13 9.58
C ALA A 90 -1.69 10.31 8.62
N LEU A 91 -1.83 9.00 8.85
CA LEU A 91 -2.67 8.11 8.06
C LEU A 91 -4.12 8.61 7.91
N MET A 92 -4.73 9.21 8.94
CA MET A 92 -6.06 9.83 8.81
C MET A 92 -6.07 11.03 7.86
N ASP A 93 -5.14 11.97 8.04
CA ASP A 93 -5.02 13.17 7.20
C ASP A 93 -4.78 12.80 5.73
N ASP A 94 -3.97 11.78 5.59
CA ASP A 94 -3.54 11.18 4.37
C ASP A 94 -4.61 10.35 3.65
N MET A 95 -5.52 9.77 4.44
CA MET A 95 -6.78 9.22 3.97
C MET A 95 -7.81 10.32 3.62
N ASN A 96 -7.43 11.59 3.72
CA ASN A 96 -8.27 12.78 3.55
C ASN A 96 -9.52 12.77 4.45
N LEU A 97 -9.40 12.13 5.63
CA LEU A 97 -10.46 12.11 6.63
C LEU A 97 -10.52 13.48 7.31
N SER A 98 -11.69 14.09 7.27
CA SER A 98 -11.94 15.40 7.87
C SER A 98 -13.29 15.43 8.58
N GLY A 99 -13.50 16.42 9.44
CA GLY A 99 -14.75 16.58 10.18
C GLY A 99 -15.10 15.32 10.99
N ASP A 100 -16.31 14.81 10.79
CA ASP A 100 -16.85 13.65 11.51
C ASP A 100 -16.08 12.36 11.19
N ALA A 101 -15.66 12.14 9.95
CA ALA A 101 -14.91 10.95 9.56
C ALA A 101 -13.56 10.84 10.31
N LYS A 102 -12.89 11.96 10.55
CA LYS A 102 -11.66 11.99 11.36
C LYS A 102 -11.95 11.69 12.83
N ARG A 103 -13.06 12.19 13.38
CA ARG A 103 -13.49 11.89 14.77
C ARG A 103 -13.87 10.43 14.94
N GLU A 104 -14.52 9.83 13.94
CA GLU A 104 -14.85 8.41 13.92
C GLU A 104 -13.58 7.55 13.90
N ALA A 105 -12.61 7.89 13.04
CA ALA A 105 -11.31 7.21 13.01
C ALA A 105 -10.56 7.32 14.35
N GLN A 106 -10.56 8.49 14.99
CA GLN A 106 -10.00 8.68 16.33
C GLN A 106 -10.76 7.90 17.41
N THR A 107 -12.06 7.70 17.24
CA THR A 107 -12.89 6.92 18.16
C THR A 107 -12.60 5.43 18.00
N ALA A 108 -12.56 4.93 16.77
CA ALA A 108 -12.14 3.57 16.46
C ALA A 108 -10.74 3.27 17.01
N PHE A 109 -9.77 4.17 16.84
CA PHE A 109 -8.45 4.03 17.43
C PHE A 109 -8.49 3.96 18.96
N ARG A 110 -9.37 4.73 19.61
CA ARG A 110 -9.54 4.68 21.06
C ARG A 110 -10.14 3.35 21.51
N GLU A 111 -11.19 2.89 20.85
CA GLU A 111 -11.83 1.59 21.12
C GLU A 111 -10.85 0.42 20.94
N GLY A 112 -9.99 0.49 19.92
CA GLY A 112 -8.94 -0.51 19.68
C GLY A 112 -7.99 -0.71 20.86
N LYS A 113 -7.75 0.35 21.65
CA LYS A 113 -6.86 0.30 22.82
C LYS A 113 -7.50 -0.31 24.06
N GLU A 114 -8.81 -0.55 24.05
CA GLU A 114 -9.50 -1.17 25.17
C GLU A 114 -9.04 -2.62 25.35
N ARG A 115 -8.95 -3.07 26.60
CA ARG A 115 -8.39 -4.39 26.95
C ARG A 115 -9.19 -5.54 26.32
N ASP A 116 -10.50 -5.38 26.27
CA ASP A 116 -11.44 -6.40 25.79
C ASP A 116 -11.90 -6.12 24.35
N PHE A 117 -11.12 -5.33 23.59
CA PHE A 117 -11.44 -5.01 22.20
C PHE A 117 -11.55 -6.30 21.35
N PRO A 118 -12.68 -6.56 20.68
CA PRO A 118 -12.94 -7.81 19.96
C PRO A 118 -12.29 -7.82 18.57
N LEU A 119 -10.95 -7.73 18.52
CA LEU A 119 -10.17 -7.61 17.28
C LEU A 119 -10.58 -8.61 16.20
N VAL A 120 -10.73 -9.88 16.56
CA VAL A 120 -11.04 -10.94 15.60
C VAL A 120 -12.41 -10.75 14.97
N ASP A 121 -13.41 -10.30 15.71
CA ASP A 121 -14.77 -10.13 15.20
C ASP A 121 -14.90 -8.86 14.36
N THR A 122 -14.18 -7.80 14.72
CA THR A 122 -14.00 -6.61 13.86
C THR A 122 -13.39 -7.01 12.51
N LEU A 123 -12.36 -7.84 12.51
CA LEU A 123 -11.69 -8.28 11.27
C LEU A 123 -12.52 -9.26 10.44
N LYS A 124 -13.36 -10.09 11.05
CA LYS A 124 -14.35 -10.90 10.31
C LYS A 124 -15.37 -10.00 9.59
N SER A 125 -15.88 -8.98 10.29
CA SER A 125 -16.81 -8.00 9.71
C SER A 125 -16.17 -7.26 8.53
N LEU A 126 -14.89 -6.91 8.64
CA LEU A 126 -14.09 -6.36 7.54
C LEU A 126 -13.96 -7.35 6.37
N HIS A 127 -13.57 -8.60 6.66
CA HIS A 127 -13.39 -9.63 5.64
C HIS A 127 -14.68 -9.85 4.83
N GLU A 128 -15.83 -9.88 5.50
CA GLU A 128 -17.16 -9.95 4.89
C GLU A 128 -17.48 -8.72 4.06
N ALA A 129 -17.25 -7.50 4.59
CA ALA A 129 -17.47 -6.24 3.88
C ALA A 129 -16.59 -6.11 2.62
N CYS A 130 -15.40 -6.71 2.64
CA CYS A 130 -14.52 -6.77 1.48
C CYS A 130 -14.83 -7.92 0.52
N HIS A 131 -15.82 -8.77 0.83
CA HIS A 131 -16.16 -10.01 0.10
C HIS A 131 -14.96 -10.96 -0.08
N GLY A 132 -14.07 -11.04 0.92
CA GLY A 132 -12.88 -11.88 0.86
C GLY A 132 -11.86 -11.50 -0.22
N ARG A 133 -11.95 -10.26 -0.76
CA ARG A 133 -11.00 -9.77 -1.76
C ARG A 133 -9.60 -9.63 -1.17
N ARG A 134 -8.77 -10.62 -1.49
CA ARG A 134 -7.41 -10.76 -0.92
C ARG A 134 -6.51 -9.56 -1.20
N ASP A 135 -6.70 -8.87 -2.33
CA ASP A 135 -5.93 -7.67 -2.67
C ASP A 135 -6.20 -6.51 -1.70
N ILE A 136 -7.46 -6.28 -1.32
CA ILE A 136 -7.83 -5.24 -0.35
C ILE A 136 -7.36 -5.61 1.06
N LEU A 137 -7.55 -6.86 1.46
CA LEU A 137 -7.14 -7.35 2.77
C LEU A 137 -5.61 -7.37 2.93
N GLN A 138 -4.88 -7.60 1.83
CA GLN A 138 -3.42 -7.50 1.83
C GLN A 138 -2.96 -6.06 2.04
N VAL A 139 -3.57 -5.07 1.37
CA VAL A 139 -3.27 -3.65 1.60
C VAL A 139 -3.54 -3.27 3.05
N PHE A 140 -4.66 -3.73 3.63
CA PHE A 140 -4.96 -3.52 5.04
C PHE A 140 -3.84 -4.06 5.95
N LEU A 141 -3.40 -5.29 5.72
CA LEU A 141 -2.32 -5.91 6.49
C LEU A 141 -0.98 -5.16 6.31
N GLU A 142 -0.67 -4.72 5.09
CA GLU A 142 0.52 -3.92 4.79
C GLU A 142 0.52 -2.55 5.49
N LEU A 143 -0.64 -1.93 5.68
CA LEU A 143 -0.78 -0.68 6.44
C LEU A 143 -0.47 -0.89 7.93
N LEU A 144 -0.95 -2.00 8.49
CA LEU A 144 -0.65 -2.35 9.89
C LEU A 144 0.83 -2.68 10.09
N ILE A 145 1.46 -3.41 9.16
CA ILE A 145 2.91 -3.68 9.19
C ILE A 145 3.68 -2.35 9.15
N GLN A 146 3.33 -1.44 8.23
CA GLN A 146 3.96 -0.12 8.15
C GLN A 146 3.88 0.66 9.47
N ALA A 147 2.72 0.61 10.13
CA ALA A 147 2.52 1.28 11.40
C ALA A 147 3.28 0.61 12.55
N ALA A 148 3.38 -0.72 12.58
CA ALA A 148 4.16 -1.43 13.61
C ALA A 148 5.65 -1.07 13.56
N PHE A 149 6.19 -0.91 12.35
CA PHE A 149 7.60 -0.53 12.15
C PHE A 149 7.87 0.98 12.32
N ALA A 150 6.91 1.74 12.85
CA ALA A 150 7.03 3.15 13.20
C ALA A 150 8.35 3.51 13.89
N ASP A 151 8.73 2.69 14.87
CA ASP A 151 9.88 2.90 15.73
C ASP A 151 11.15 2.20 15.21
N GLY A 152 11.07 1.59 14.02
CA GLY A 152 12.19 0.99 13.30
C GLY A 152 12.40 -0.51 13.54
N GLU A 153 11.76 -1.07 14.57
CA GLU A 153 11.79 -2.50 14.89
C GLU A 153 10.37 -2.98 15.24
N LEU A 154 10.05 -4.22 14.88
CA LEU A 154 8.78 -4.87 15.24
C LEU A 154 8.96 -5.65 16.53
N SER A 155 8.17 -5.34 17.55
CA SER A 155 8.23 -6.06 18.83
C SER A 155 7.54 -7.43 18.75
N GLN A 156 7.86 -8.32 19.69
CA GLN A 156 7.22 -9.64 19.74
C GLN A 156 5.70 -9.55 20.01
N PRO A 157 5.20 -8.69 20.92
CA PRO A 157 3.75 -8.50 21.10
C PRO A 157 3.06 -7.96 19.85
N GLU A 158 3.67 -7.01 19.14
CA GLU A 158 3.13 -6.48 17.88
C GLU A 158 3.05 -7.57 16.80
N TYR A 159 4.11 -8.40 16.67
CA TYR A 159 4.10 -9.54 15.75
C TYR A 159 2.95 -10.50 16.06
N LEU A 160 2.68 -10.80 17.33
CA LEU A 160 1.57 -11.67 17.73
C LEU A 160 0.20 -11.06 17.38
N VAL A 161 0.06 -9.73 17.47
CA VAL A 161 -1.14 -9.04 17.00
C VAL A 161 -1.26 -9.16 15.48
N LEU A 162 -0.19 -8.87 14.73
CA LEU A 162 -0.18 -9.02 13.27
C LEU A 162 -0.48 -10.46 12.82
N GLU A 163 -0.02 -11.47 13.55
CA GLU A 163 -0.33 -12.89 13.29
C GLU A 163 -1.83 -13.17 13.47
N LYS A 164 -2.44 -12.66 14.55
CA LYS A 164 -3.90 -12.75 14.77
C LYS A 164 -4.66 -12.05 13.64
N VAL A 165 -4.20 -10.87 13.23
CA VAL A 165 -4.82 -10.11 12.13
C VAL A 165 -4.74 -10.89 10.83
N ALA A 166 -3.55 -11.33 10.44
CA ALA A 166 -3.33 -12.10 9.22
C ALA A 166 -4.22 -13.35 9.17
N LYS A 167 -4.30 -14.09 10.27
CA LYS A 167 -5.17 -15.27 10.38
C LYS A 167 -6.65 -14.93 10.20
N ALA A 168 -7.14 -13.86 10.84
CA ALA A 168 -8.54 -13.43 10.72
C ALA A 168 -8.90 -12.95 9.30
N LEU A 169 -7.93 -12.39 8.58
CA LEU A 169 -8.08 -11.95 7.19
C LEU A 169 -7.85 -13.07 6.15
N GLY A 170 -7.56 -14.30 6.58
CA GLY A 170 -7.36 -15.45 5.69
C GLY A 170 -5.95 -15.60 5.11
N PHE A 171 -4.95 -14.93 5.68
CA PHE A 171 -3.54 -15.11 5.32
C PHE A 171 -2.87 -16.17 6.20
N LYS A 172 -1.94 -16.92 5.60
CA LYS A 172 -1.08 -17.84 6.35
C LYS A 172 0.04 -17.06 7.03
N ARG A 173 0.60 -17.61 8.10
CA ARG A 173 1.78 -17.04 8.76
C ARG A 173 2.93 -16.79 7.79
N LEU A 174 3.15 -17.71 6.85
CA LEU A 174 4.15 -17.57 5.79
C LEU A 174 3.93 -16.32 4.92
N ASP A 175 2.67 -15.97 4.63
CA ASP A 175 2.33 -14.79 3.85
C ASP A 175 2.69 -13.52 4.65
N LEU A 176 2.37 -13.49 5.95
CA LEU A 176 2.74 -12.40 6.85
C LEU A 176 4.26 -12.22 6.94
N ASP A 177 4.99 -13.32 7.21
CA ASP A 177 6.45 -13.28 7.33
C ASP A 177 7.11 -12.78 6.04
N ASN A 178 6.55 -13.15 4.89
CA ASN A 178 7.02 -12.64 3.60
C ASN A 178 6.74 -11.13 3.42
N LEU A 179 5.56 -10.65 3.80
CA LEU A 179 5.23 -9.22 3.74
C LEU A 179 6.14 -8.38 4.65
N ILE A 180 6.39 -8.84 5.88
CA ILE A 180 7.32 -8.19 6.82
C ILE A 180 8.72 -8.13 6.21
N ARG A 181 9.21 -9.26 5.69
CA ARG A 181 10.52 -9.34 5.02
C ARG A 181 10.63 -8.36 3.84
N ILE A 182 9.61 -8.27 3.00
CA ILE A 182 9.58 -7.32 1.88
C ILE A 182 9.66 -5.89 2.40
N PHE A 183 8.85 -5.57 3.42
CA PHE A 183 8.81 -4.23 3.99
C PHE A 183 10.15 -3.80 4.62
N GLU A 184 10.78 -4.69 5.40
CA GLU A 184 12.11 -4.43 5.97
C GLU A 184 13.17 -4.20 4.87
N ALA A 185 13.11 -4.97 3.79
CA ALA A 185 13.99 -4.78 2.64
C ALA A 185 13.74 -3.42 1.97
N GLU A 186 12.47 -3.01 1.81
CA GLU A 186 12.13 -1.66 1.30
C GLU A 186 12.72 -0.56 2.19
N VAL A 187 12.58 -0.66 3.53
CA VAL A 187 13.12 0.34 4.47
C VAL A 187 14.64 0.44 4.36
N ARG A 188 15.36 -0.70 4.38
CA ARG A 188 16.84 -0.73 4.23
C ARG A 188 17.28 -0.18 2.88
N PHE A 189 16.57 -0.55 1.81
CA PHE A 189 16.87 -0.13 0.46
C PHE A 189 16.65 1.39 0.27
N ARG A 190 15.62 1.97 0.88
CA ARG A 190 15.34 3.43 0.86
C ARG A 190 16.44 4.25 1.55
N GLN A 191 16.99 3.76 2.66
CA GLN A 191 18.08 4.45 3.37
C GLN A 191 19.34 4.63 2.49
N ARG A 192 19.55 3.76 1.49
CA ARG A 192 20.60 3.94 0.46
C ARG A 192 20.37 5.16 -0.43
N GLY A 193 19.13 5.47 -0.77
CA GLY A 193 18.76 6.52 -1.73
C GLY A 193 18.87 7.95 -1.17
N GLN A 194 18.68 8.13 0.14
CA GLN A 194 18.75 9.45 0.80
C GLN A 194 20.16 9.84 1.28
N GLY A 195 21.15 8.93 1.24
CA GLY A 195 22.48 9.14 1.80
C GLY A 195 23.52 9.85 0.92
N ARG A 196 23.15 10.44 -0.23
CA ARG A 196 24.15 11.03 -1.16
C ARG A 196 24.57 12.46 -0.84
N SER A 197 24.01 13.08 0.19
CA SER A 197 24.47 14.38 0.70
C SER A 197 24.89 14.27 2.17
N GLN A 198 26.21 14.21 2.36
CA GLN A 198 26.91 14.87 3.47
C GLN A 198 26.74 14.28 4.89
N ARG A 199 27.53 13.25 5.25
CA ARG A 199 28.51 13.30 6.36
C ARG A 199 29.16 11.95 6.65
N GLN A 200 30.47 12.04 6.83
CA GLN A 200 31.39 11.02 7.32
C GLN A 200 31.06 10.68 8.78
N SER A 201 30.30 9.60 9.00
CA SER A 201 30.04 9.10 10.35
C SER A 201 29.55 7.64 10.30
N ASN A 202 30.49 6.72 10.55
CA ASN A 202 30.38 5.43 11.24
C ASN A 202 29.11 4.53 11.15
N HIS A 203 28.27 4.65 10.13
CA HIS A 203 27.21 3.67 9.88
C HIS A 203 27.80 2.43 9.19
N LYS A 204 27.55 1.24 9.77
CA LYS A 204 27.84 -0.08 9.19
C LYS A 204 27.61 -0.02 7.67
N ASN A 205 28.67 -0.24 6.90
CA ASN A 205 28.65 -0.18 5.45
C ASN A 205 27.63 -1.19 4.90
N TYR A 206 26.43 -0.71 4.57
CA TYR A 206 25.42 -1.49 3.85
C TYR A 206 26.02 -1.86 2.49
N SER A 207 26.38 -3.13 2.33
CA SER A 207 27.22 -3.56 1.20
C SER A 207 26.44 -3.63 -0.10
N GLU A 208 27.14 -3.59 -1.24
CA GLU A 208 26.50 -3.79 -2.55
C GLU A 208 25.80 -5.15 -2.64
N GLN A 209 26.36 -6.19 -2.01
CA GLN A 209 25.72 -7.51 -1.93
C GLN A 209 24.42 -7.48 -1.12
N GLN A 210 24.38 -6.76 0.01
CA GLN A 210 23.16 -6.62 0.82
C GLN A 210 22.08 -5.84 0.07
N SER A 211 22.46 -4.77 -0.63
CA SER A 211 21.52 -4.01 -1.46
C SER A 211 20.95 -4.83 -2.62
N LEU A 212 21.76 -5.72 -3.21
CA LEU A 212 21.29 -6.61 -4.27
C LEU A 212 20.37 -7.69 -3.73
N ALA A 213 20.68 -8.26 -2.56
CA ALA A 213 19.81 -9.23 -1.88
C ALA A 213 18.44 -8.60 -1.55
N ASP A 214 18.43 -7.39 -0.99
CA ASP A 214 17.19 -6.66 -0.70
C ASP A 214 16.42 -6.32 -1.99
N ALA A 215 17.09 -6.01 -3.11
CA ALA A 215 16.43 -5.79 -4.39
C ALA A 215 15.72 -7.04 -4.92
N TYR A 216 16.33 -8.23 -4.81
CA TYR A 216 15.67 -9.49 -5.15
C TYR A 216 14.44 -9.75 -4.25
N GLN A 217 14.56 -9.45 -2.96
CA GLN A 217 13.49 -9.58 -1.98
C GLN A 217 12.32 -8.62 -2.25
N ILE A 218 12.60 -7.34 -2.57
CA ILE A 218 11.60 -6.34 -2.97
C ILE A 218 10.84 -6.78 -4.23
N LEU A 219 11.52 -7.42 -5.19
CA LEU A 219 10.87 -7.95 -6.40
C LEU A 219 10.13 -9.27 -6.15
N GLY A 220 10.44 -9.97 -5.05
CA GLY A 220 9.89 -11.29 -4.73
C GLY A 220 10.43 -12.40 -5.64
N VAL A 221 11.73 -12.34 -5.96
CA VAL A 221 12.43 -13.30 -6.84
C VAL A 221 13.73 -13.78 -6.19
N ASN A 222 14.29 -14.88 -6.67
CA ASN A 222 15.58 -15.41 -6.23
C ASN A 222 16.73 -14.92 -7.10
N ALA A 223 17.93 -14.90 -6.52
CA ALA A 223 19.17 -14.62 -7.23
C ALA A 223 19.55 -15.69 -8.28
N SER A 224 18.81 -16.79 -8.39
CA SER A 224 18.94 -17.82 -9.44
C SER A 224 17.84 -17.77 -10.49
N ASP A 225 16.77 -16.97 -10.31
CA ASP A 225 15.65 -16.91 -11.24
C ASP A 225 16.12 -16.37 -12.60
N ASN A 226 15.50 -16.83 -13.69
CA ASN A 226 15.86 -16.36 -15.03
C ASN A 226 15.31 -14.95 -15.31
N GLU A 227 15.85 -14.29 -16.33
CA GLU A 227 15.47 -12.93 -16.70
C GLU A 227 13.97 -12.75 -16.98
N LYS A 228 13.34 -13.73 -17.64
CA LYS A 228 11.91 -13.66 -17.98
C LYS A 228 11.04 -13.64 -16.73
N ASP A 229 11.41 -14.44 -15.72
CA ASP A 229 10.72 -14.51 -14.45
C ASP A 229 10.90 -13.20 -13.65
N ILE A 230 12.10 -12.62 -13.65
CA ILE A 230 12.37 -11.32 -13.01
C ILE A 230 11.54 -10.20 -13.66
N LYS A 231 11.51 -10.13 -15.00
CA LYS A 231 10.68 -9.16 -15.74
C LYS A 231 9.19 -9.36 -15.48
N ARG A 232 8.73 -10.61 -15.35
CA ARG A 232 7.33 -10.92 -15.00
C ARG A 232 7.01 -10.46 -13.59
N ALA A 233 7.87 -10.75 -12.62
CA ALA A 233 7.70 -10.33 -11.23
C ALA A 233 7.68 -8.80 -11.10
N TYR A 234 8.60 -8.10 -11.76
CA TYR A 234 8.61 -6.64 -11.83
C TYR A 234 7.28 -6.07 -12.35
N ARG A 235 6.80 -6.54 -13.50
CA ARG A 235 5.52 -6.09 -14.07
C ARG A 235 4.34 -6.37 -13.15
N LYS A 236 4.33 -7.53 -12.49
CA LYS A 236 3.29 -7.90 -11.53
C LYS A 236 3.29 -6.94 -10.34
N ARG A 237 4.44 -6.72 -9.69
CA ARG A 237 4.59 -5.80 -8.55
C ARG A 237 4.23 -4.36 -8.92
N MET A 238 4.69 -3.88 -10.07
CA MET A 238 4.29 -2.58 -10.59
C MET A 238 2.78 -2.50 -10.79
N ALA A 239 2.16 -3.52 -11.38
CA ALA A 239 0.71 -3.55 -11.58
C ALA A 239 -0.09 -3.69 -10.26
N GLU A 240 0.50 -4.17 -9.18
CA GLU A 240 -0.14 -4.25 -7.85
C GLU A 240 -0.10 -2.89 -7.14
N HIS A 241 0.99 -2.14 -7.30
CA HIS A 241 1.24 -0.90 -6.55
C HIS A 241 1.22 0.38 -7.39
N HIS A 242 0.83 0.33 -8.68
CA HIS A 242 0.85 1.52 -9.54
C HIS A 242 -0.14 2.59 -9.06
N PRO A 243 0.26 3.87 -8.91
CA PRO A 243 -0.62 4.94 -8.48
C PRO A 243 -1.86 5.10 -9.39
N ASP A 244 -1.72 5.02 -10.72
CA ASP A 244 -2.86 5.12 -11.65
C ASP A 244 -3.94 4.05 -11.44
N LYS A 245 -3.53 2.82 -11.11
CA LYS A 245 -4.46 1.71 -10.84
C LYS A 245 -5.17 1.88 -9.51
N LEU A 246 -4.64 2.69 -8.60
CA LEU A 246 -5.20 2.98 -7.29
C LEU A 246 -5.99 4.30 -7.29
N MET A 247 -5.63 5.26 -8.16
CA MET A 247 -6.35 6.51 -8.43
C MET A 247 -7.68 6.29 -9.12
N SER A 248 -7.72 5.42 -10.13
CA SER A 248 -8.95 4.99 -10.81
C SER A 248 -9.94 4.29 -9.87
N LYS A 249 -9.56 4.13 -8.60
CA LYS A 249 -10.25 3.36 -7.62
C LYS A 249 -10.68 4.12 -6.37
N GLY A 250 -10.68 5.46 -6.39
CA GLY A 250 -11.22 6.27 -5.31
C GLY A 250 -10.39 6.26 -4.02
N LEU A 251 -9.11 5.85 -4.09
CA LEU A 251 -8.25 5.85 -2.92
C LEU A 251 -7.82 7.25 -2.50
N PRO A 252 -7.61 7.46 -1.20
CA PRO A 252 -7.19 8.75 -0.71
C PRO A 252 -5.71 9.02 -1.00
N LYS A 253 -5.36 10.30 -0.92
CA LYS A 253 -4.11 10.90 -1.42
C LYS A 253 -2.83 10.18 -0.95
N GLN A 254 -2.74 9.76 0.30
CA GLN A 254 -1.53 9.08 0.78
C GLN A 254 -1.46 7.62 0.38
N ALA A 255 -2.60 6.93 0.19
CA ALA A 255 -2.55 5.60 -0.40
C ALA A 255 -1.93 5.69 -1.82
N LEU A 256 -2.12 6.81 -2.52
CA LEU A 256 -1.47 7.11 -3.79
C LEU A 256 0.00 7.51 -3.64
N ASP A 257 0.36 8.29 -2.61
CA ASP A 257 1.76 8.63 -2.33
C ASP A 257 2.57 7.41 -1.85
N ILE A 258 1.99 6.53 -1.03
CA ILE A 258 2.55 5.23 -0.63
C ILE A 258 2.68 4.33 -1.86
N ALA A 259 1.66 4.26 -2.71
CA ALA A 259 1.72 3.51 -3.96
C ALA A 259 2.82 4.02 -4.90
N LYS A 260 2.94 5.34 -5.04
CA LYS A 260 4.01 6.01 -5.80
C LYS A 260 5.38 5.69 -5.21
N GLN A 261 5.52 5.75 -3.88
CA GLN A 261 6.76 5.40 -3.19
C GLN A 261 7.12 3.93 -3.41
N LYS A 262 6.18 3.00 -3.24
CA LYS A 262 6.37 1.58 -3.53
C LYS A 262 6.77 1.35 -4.98
N THR A 263 6.11 2.02 -5.92
CA THR A 263 6.44 1.96 -7.35
C THR A 263 7.88 2.42 -7.61
N GLN A 264 8.33 3.49 -6.96
CA GLN A 264 9.72 3.95 -7.04
C GLN A 264 10.71 2.93 -6.45
N ASP A 265 10.38 2.32 -5.31
CA ASP A 265 11.24 1.31 -4.67
C ASP A 265 11.36 0.05 -5.54
N ILE A 266 10.23 -0.41 -6.12
CA ILE A 266 10.17 -1.54 -7.06
C ILE A 266 10.99 -1.23 -8.31
N GLN A 267 10.83 -0.04 -8.89
CA GLN A 267 11.60 0.39 -10.06
C GLN A 267 13.10 0.45 -9.77
N SER A 268 13.48 1.03 -8.63
CA SER A 268 14.88 1.15 -8.22
C SER A 268 15.52 -0.22 -7.96
N ALA A 269 14.79 -1.15 -7.34
CA ALA A 269 15.22 -2.53 -7.13
C ALA A 269 15.43 -3.26 -8.47
N TYR A 270 14.50 -3.10 -9.42
CA TYR A 270 14.61 -3.67 -10.76
C TYR A 270 15.82 -3.13 -11.52
N GLU A 271 16.04 -1.82 -11.52
CA GLU A 271 17.21 -1.21 -12.17
C GLU A 271 18.53 -1.70 -11.57
N LEU A 272 18.59 -1.91 -10.25
CA LEU A 272 19.79 -2.47 -9.62
C LEU A 272 20.07 -3.90 -10.07
N VAL A 273 19.04 -4.75 -10.06
CA VAL A 273 19.15 -6.16 -10.51
C VAL A 273 19.53 -6.22 -11.98
N LYS A 274 18.89 -5.39 -12.81
CA LYS A 274 19.16 -5.25 -14.24
C LYS A 274 20.61 -4.86 -14.51
N LYS A 275 21.12 -3.84 -13.81
CA LYS A 275 22.50 -3.37 -13.91
C LYS A 275 23.50 -4.45 -13.49
N ASN A 276 23.25 -5.14 -12.39
CA ASN A 276 24.14 -6.18 -11.88
C ASN A 276 24.23 -7.38 -12.83
N ARG A 277 23.09 -7.82 -13.38
CA ARG A 277 23.02 -8.99 -14.27
C ARG A 277 23.20 -8.68 -15.76
N LYS A 278 23.34 -7.41 -16.12
CA LYS A 278 23.64 -6.92 -17.49
C LYS A 278 22.64 -7.38 -18.57
N PHE A 279 21.34 -7.41 -18.25
CA PHE A 279 20.32 -7.74 -19.26
C PHE A 279 19.42 -6.53 -19.59
N GLY A 280 18.86 -6.50 -20.81
CA GLY A 280 18.20 -5.34 -21.43
C GLY A 280 16.68 -5.39 -21.39
#